data_AF-A0A0D6M1K3-F1
#
_entry.id   AF-A0A0D6M1K3-F1
#
_cell.length_a   1.000
_cell.length_b   1.000
_cell.length_c   1.000
_cell.angle_alpha   90.00
_cell.angle_beta   90.00
_cell.angle_gamma   90.00
#
_symmetry.space_group_name_H-M   'P 1'
#
loop_
_entity.id
_entity.type
_entity.pdbx_description
1 polymer ?
#
loop_
_entity_poly.entity_id
_entity_poly.type
_entity_poly.pdbx_seq_one_letter_code
_entity_poly.pdbx_strand_id
1 'polypeptide(L)' 'MGVRVDGRLLHHLRFADDIVLIKPNISQAERMLADFDKACGEIGFQPNPTKTMFMENGWD' A
#
# COMPACT_ATOMS: atom_id res chain seq x y z
N MET A 1 8.83 -16.36 -0.23
CA MET A 1 9.19 -15.00 -0.67
C MET A 1 8.44 -14.03 0.24
N GLY A 2 9.10 -13.02 0.80
CA GLY A 2 8.49 -12.06 1.73
C GLY A 2 8.89 -10.64 1.39
N VAL A 3 8.14 -9.65 1.85
CA VAL A 3 8.44 -8.23 1.60
C VAL A 3 9.36 -7.72 2.70
N ARG A 4 10.43 -7.03 2.32
CA ARG A 4 11.37 -6.39 3.27
C ARG A 4 10.94 -4.94 3.51
N VAL A 5 10.61 -4.64 4.75
CA VAL A 5 10.18 -3.30 5.21
C VAL A 5 11.06 -2.95 6.40
N ASP A 6 11.79 -1.83 6.32
CA ASP A 6 12.68 -1.33 7.39
C ASP A 6 13.61 -2.40 7.98
N GLY A 7 14.22 -3.20 7.09
CA GLY A 7 15.16 -4.26 7.47
C GLY A 7 14.50 -5.53 8.03
N ARG A 8 13.20 -5.52 8.29
CA ARG A 8 12.43 -6.69 8.73
C ARG A 8 11.82 -7.41 7.52
N LEU A 9 11.92 -8.73 7.52
CA LEU A 9 11.34 -9.57 6.48
C LEU A 9 9.93 -10.00 6.94
N LEU A 10 8.91 -9.49 6.28
CA LEU A 10 7.52 -9.86 6.55
C LEU A 10 7.21 -11.17 5.84
N HIS A 11 7.01 -12.22 6.64
CA HIS A 11 6.78 -13.60 6.17
C HIS A 11 5.30 -13.98 6.08
N HIS A 12 4.40 -13.19 6.66
CA HIS A 12 2.96 -13.43 6.69
C HIS A 12 2.19 -12.24 6.12
N LEU A 13 2.42 -11.93 4.84
CA LEU A 13 1.53 -11.04 4.11
C LEU A 13 0.32 -11.89 3.66
N ARG A 14 -0.86 -11.69 4.26
CA ARG A 14 -2.09 -12.31 3.75
C ARG A 14 -2.54 -11.55 2.50
N PHE A 15 -2.84 -12.28 1.44
CA PHE A 15 -3.58 -11.75 0.29
C PHE A 15 -5.06 -11.78 0.66
N ALA A 16 -5.50 -10.79 1.43
CA ALA A 16 -6.91 -10.45 1.61
C ALA A 16 -7.20 -9.18 0.79
N ASP A 17 -8.44 -8.70 0.76
CA ASP A 17 -8.88 -7.46 0.06
C ASP A 17 -8.08 -6.18 0.44
N ASP A 18 -7.12 -6.28 1.36
CA ASP A 18 -6.31 -5.21 1.90
C ASP A 18 -4.90 -5.20 1.27
N ILE A 19 -4.58 -4.13 0.55
CA ILE A 19 -3.28 -3.90 -0.10
C ILE A 19 -2.50 -2.84 0.68
N VAL A 20 -1.25 -3.13 1.03
CA VAL A 20 -0.36 -2.19 1.74
C VAL A 20 0.71 -1.66 0.80
N LEU A 21 0.75 -0.33 0.65
CA LEU A 21 1.70 0.43 -0.16
C LEU A 21 2.71 1.15 0.74
N ILE A 22 4.01 0.94 0.53
CA ILE A 22 5.07 1.46 1.42
C ILE A 22 5.99 2.42 0.65
N LYS A 23 6.11 3.66 1.15
CA LYS A 23 7.02 4.70 0.65
C LYS A 23 7.63 5.50 1.81
N PRO A 24 8.82 6.08 1.62
CA PRO A 24 9.51 6.84 2.66
C PRO A 24 8.90 8.23 2.94
N ASN A 25 7.95 8.70 2.13
CA ASN A 25 7.20 9.93 2.42
C ASN A 25 5.80 9.89 1.81
N ILE A 26 4.92 10.72 2.37
CA ILE A 26 3.50 10.80 1.99
C ILE A 26 3.34 11.19 0.52
N SER A 27 4.07 12.19 0.02
CA SER A 27 3.92 12.62 -1.38
C SER A 27 4.29 11.53 -2.41
N GLN A 28 5.24 10.65 -2.09
CA GLN A 28 5.54 9.47 -2.91
C GLN A 28 4.46 8.40 -2.77
N ALA A 29 3.89 8.24 -1.58
CA ALA A 29 2.78 7.32 -1.34
C ALA A 29 1.51 7.75 -2.09
N GLU A 30 1.19 9.05 -2.09
CA GLU A 30 0.08 9.64 -2.85
C GLU A 30 0.19 9.40 -4.35
N ARG A 31 1.38 9.64 -4.93
CA ARG A 31 1.62 9.34 -6.36
C ARG A 31 1.44 7.86 -6.67
N MET A 32 1.98 6.98 -5.81
CA MET A 32 1.83 5.54 -6.00
C MET A 32 0.38 5.08 -5.84
N LEU A 33 -0.38 5.71 -4.95
CA LEU A 33 -1.81 5.44 -4.77
C LEU A 33 -2.61 5.86 -6.01
N ALA A 34 -2.30 7.01 -6.62
CA ALA A 34 -2.95 7.46 -7.84
C ALA A 34 -2.67 6.54 -9.04
N ASP A 35 -1.40 6.10 -9.19
CA ASP A 35 -1.03 5.12 -10.23
C ASP A 35 -1.72 3.76 -10.00
N PHE A 36 -1.82 3.34 -8.74
CA PHE A 36 -2.51 2.12 -8.35
C PHE A 36 -4.01 2.18 -8.65
N ASP A 37 -4.70 3.26 -8.26
CA ASP A 37 -6.13 3.47 -8.55
C ASP A 37 -6.42 3.44 -10.05
N LYS A 38 -5.57 4.10 -10.85
CA LYS A 38 -5.66 4.06 -12.32
C LYS A 38 -5.54 2.64 -12.86
N ALA A 39 -4.50 1.90 -12.45
CA ALA A 39 -4.28 0.52 -12.91
C ALA A 39 -5.42 -0.43 -12.50
N CYS A 40 -6.00 -0.20 -11.32
CA CYS A 40 -7.18 -0.92 -10.86
C CYS A 40 -8.39 -0.65 -11.77
N GLY A 41 -8.63 0.61 -12.11
CA GLY A 41 -9.71 1.02 -13.01
C GLY A 41 -9.62 0.35 -14.39
N GLU A 42 -8.41 0.13 -14.91
CA GLU A 42 -8.18 -0.56 -16.19
C GLU A 42 -8.63 -2.03 -16.18
N ILE A 43 -8.60 -2.71 -15.03
CA ILE A 43 -9.01 -4.12 -14.87
C ILE A 43 -10.40 -4.28 -14.26
N GLY A 44 -11.15 -3.18 -14.09
CA GLY A 44 -12.48 -3.19 -13.47
C GLY A 44 -12.47 -3.44 -11.96
N PHE A 45 -11.31 -3.27 -11.31
CA PHE A 45 -11.19 -3.28 -9.87
C PHE A 45 -11.20 -1.84 -9.36
N GLN A 46 -11.91 -1.57 -8.27
CA GLN A 46 -11.92 -0.23 -7.67
C GLN A 46 -11.60 -0.33 -6.17
N PRO A 47 -10.49 0.24 -5.71
CA PRO A 47 -10.18 0.31 -4.28
C PRO A 47 -11.26 1.09 -3.54
N ASN A 48 -11.54 0.75 -2.27
CA ASN A 48 -12.50 1.49 -1.46
C ASN A 48 -11.82 2.72 -0.81
N PRO A 49 -12.10 3.96 -1.28
CA PRO A 49 -11.44 5.15 -0.76
C PRO A 49 -11.75 5.42 0.72
N THR A 50 -12.88 4.93 1.25
CA THR A 50 -13.22 5.10 2.68
C THR A 50 -12.44 4.17 3.61
N LYS A 51 -11.84 3.11 3.07
CA LYS A 51 -10.99 2.17 3.81
C LYS A 51 -9.50 2.41 3.59
N THR A 52 -9.14 3.07 2.48
CA THR A 52 -7.76 3.46 2.19
C THR A 52 -7.32 4.55 3.15
N MET A 53 -6.31 4.27 3.97
CA MET A 53 -5.74 5.24 4.91
C MET A 53 -4.21 5.23 4.82
N PHE A 54 -3.60 6.41 4.92
CA PHE A 54 -2.16 6.52 5.16
C PHE A 54 -1.87 6.21 6.63
N MET A 55 -0.81 5.45 6.87
CA MET A 55 -0.32 5.12 8.20
C MET A 55 1.14 5.50 8.29
N GLU A 56 1.51 6.17 9.38
CA GLU A 56 2.90 6.49 9.70
C GLU A 56 3.42 5.49 10.72
N ASN A 57 4.70 5.13 10.60
CA ASN A 57 5.32 4.24 11.56
C ASN A 57 5.65 5.03 12.83
N GLY A 58 4.88 4.85 13.92
CA GLY A 58 5.06 5.59 15.18
C GLY A 58 6.26 5.15 16.03
N TRP A 59 7.36 4.72 15.38
CA TRP A 59 8.60 4.31 16.06
C TRP A 59 9.66 5.42 16.06
N ASP A 60 9.30 6.64 15.63
CA ASP A 60 10.08 7.86 15.84
C ASP A 60 9.97 8.39 17.28
#